data_AF-A0A947JXC8-F1
#
_entry.id   AF-A0A947JXC8-F1
#
_cell.length_a   1.000
_cell.length_b   1.000
_cell.length_c   1.000
_cell.angle_alpha   90.00
_cell.angle_beta   90.00
_cell.angle_gamma   90.00
#
_symmetry.space_group_name_H-M   'P 1'
#
loop_
_entity.id
_entity.type
_entity.pdbx_description
1 polymer ?
#
loop_
_entity_poly.entity_id
_entity_poly.type
_entity_poly.pdbx_seq_one_letter_code
_entity_poly.pdbx_strand_id
1 'polypeptide(L)'
;FKKNYQNISQILAFNQDPYFIEEIDKKIGQQPIKNNYSIVKTVVPSGAEEISIDMDIVNIPDVVNLSVPISENQFYSKTFYNGLLDLGLKNNWNKITSGNLQLLQKNKEFTSVEQFLNNYSLDETLFFIDDFNAIKINDYFPSQKINQINLPLRGPHMIYTYIGENEELNWDFNYKELNKNGTADPFIVKVLSADKLEKEIIVKEHNQEDNYNLKIDNLDPGIYLIKLPVDFDIFVKEINTKQKYFAFLDRLDLYNKGLKTDINIFGNELKYKTIHEEGIQNIIFNGNPGKIEDTKVEYLQNLDSKKPSQLSINKSDITIEADGVFYLNGENEFFAKLIYKLLKEKNINDNLDYVNFILTDYSNPISFDLSNVLIDNNVLDIKIEMNNFSDIPINAVFEKINITFYRPFFNYVNNLFD
;
A
#
# COMPACT_ATOMS: atom_id res chain seq x y z
N PHE A 1 33.45 -13.82 39.16
CA PHE A 1 33.88 -12.46 38.76
C PHE A 1 35.07 -12.44 37.80
N LYS A 2 36.34 -12.65 38.23
CA LYS A 2 37.50 -12.57 37.30
C LYS A 2 37.47 -13.57 36.13
N LYS A 3 36.91 -14.77 36.35
CA LYS A 3 36.76 -15.81 35.32
C LYS A 3 35.66 -15.50 34.29
N ASN A 4 34.65 -14.71 34.66
CA ASN A 4 33.59 -14.27 33.74
C ASN A 4 34.07 -13.07 32.89
N TYR A 5 34.96 -12.23 33.41
CA TYR A 5 35.51 -11.07 32.70
C TYR A 5 36.36 -11.44 31.48
N GLN A 6 37.13 -12.55 31.54
CA GLN A 6 37.93 -13.01 30.40
C GLN A 6 37.06 -13.52 29.23
N ASN A 7 35.91 -14.13 29.52
CA ASN A 7 34.93 -14.51 28.50
C ASN A 7 34.26 -13.28 27.87
N ILE A 8 33.93 -12.25 28.66
CA ILE A 8 33.30 -11.02 28.15
C ILE A 8 34.24 -10.28 27.18
N SER A 9 35.54 -10.16 27.50
CA SER A 9 36.51 -9.55 26.59
C SER A 9 36.75 -10.35 25.30
N GLN A 10 36.54 -11.66 25.31
CA GLN A 10 36.63 -12.50 24.11
C GLN A 10 35.36 -12.43 23.25
N ILE A 11 34.18 -12.32 23.88
CA ILE A 11 32.90 -12.12 23.19
C ILE A 11 32.85 -10.73 22.53
N LEU A 12 33.30 -9.68 23.23
CA LEU A 12 33.36 -8.30 22.69
C LEU A 12 34.40 -8.13 21.57
N ALA A 13 35.38 -9.02 21.44
CA ALA A 13 36.39 -8.97 20.38
C ALA A 13 35.97 -9.70 19.09
N PHE A 14 34.88 -10.47 19.11
CA PHE A 14 34.45 -11.32 17.98
C PHE A 14 33.23 -10.80 17.21
N ASN A 15 32.46 -9.87 17.76
CA ASN A 15 31.25 -9.36 17.11
C ASN A 15 31.47 -7.94 16.57
N GLN A 16 31.78 -7.84 15.28
CA GLN A 16 31.55 -6.60 14.52
C GLN A 16 30.06 -6.38 14.22
N ASP A 17 29.23 -7.40 14.41
CA ASP A 17 27.78 -7.32 14.31
C ASP A 17 27.13 -7.09 15.68
N PRO A 18 26.25 -6.09 15.85
CA PRO A 18 25.58 -5.79 17.11
C PRO A 18 24.49 -6.81 17.50
N TYR A 19 24.34 -7.90 16.73
CA TYR A 19 23.27 -8.87 16.90
C TYR A 19 23.78 -10.26 17.31
N PHE A 20 23.03 -10.92 18.19
CA PHE A 20 23.10 -12.38 18.37
C PHE A 20 22.15 -13.03 17.35
N ILE A 21 22.68 -13.97 16.57
CA ILE A 21 21.95 -14.65 15.49
C ILE A 21 21.54 -16.04 16.00
N GLU A 22 20.24 -16.33 16.03
CA GLU A 22 19.71 -17.67 16.28
C GLU A 22 19.06 -18.21 15.00
N GLU A 23 19.72 -19.19 14.37
CA GLU A 23 19.23 -19.85 13.16
C GLU A 23 18.39 -21.08 13.52
N ILE A 24 17.15 -21.10 13.06
CA ILE A 24 16.26 -22.25 13.16
C ILE A 24 16.08 -22.85 11.76
N ASP A 25 16.85 -23.90 11.49
CA ASP A 25 16.72 -24.71 10.28
C ASP A 25 15.49 -25.63 10.42
N LYS A 26 14.35 -25.21 9.85
CA LYS A 26 13.12 -26.02 9.87
C LYS A 26 12.91 -26.70 8.52
N LYS A 27 13.22 -27.99 8.45
CA LYS A 27 12.76 -28.83 7.34
C LYS A 27 11.26 -29.05 7.46
N ILE A 28 10.48 -28.24 6.77
CA ILE A 28 9.06 -28.47 6.59
C ILE A 28 8.97 -29.54 5.51
N GLY A 29 8.77 -30.80 5.89
CA GLY A 29 8.55 -31.87 4.92
C GLY A 29 7.45 -31.49 3.94
N GLN A 30 7.48 -32.03 2.71
CA GLN A 30 6.58 -31.64 1.61
C GLN A 30 5.13 -31.44 2.08
N GLN A 31 4.69 -30.19 2.23
CA GLN A 31 3.32 -29.87 2.59
C GLN A 31 2.58 -29.42 1.34
N PRO A 32 1.55 -30.15 0.88
CA PRO A 32 0.71 -29.69 -0.20
C PRO A 32 -0.06 -28.45 0.26
N ILE A 33 0.05 -27.38 -0.54
CA ILE A 33 -0.60 -26.11 -0.26
C ILE A 33 -2.07 -26.24 -0.66
N LYS A 34 -2.98 -26.11 0.31
CA LYS A 34 -4.42 -26.08 0.07
C LYS A 34 -4.88 -24.62 0.15
N ASN A 35 -5.61 -24.15 -0.86
CA ASN A 35 -6.22 -22.80 -0.91
C ASN A 35 -5.24 -21.63 -1.09
N ASN A 36 -4.19 -21.79 -1.91
CA ASN A 36 -3.23 -20.72 -2.28
C ASN A 36 -2.43 -20.10 -1.11
N TYR A 37 -2.53 -20.63 0.11
CA TYR A 37 -1.66 -20.24 1.21
C TYR A 37 -1.34 -21.39 2.16
N SER A 38 -0.27 -21.21 2.93
CA SER A 38 0.14 -22.06 4.04
C SER A 38 0.47 -21.21 5.26
N ILE A 39 0.37 -21.77 6.46
CA ILE A 39 0.77 -21.10 7.71
C ILE A 39 1.92 -21.89 8.34
N VAL A 40 3.05 -21.23 8.52
CA VAL A 40 4.23 -21.78 9.20
C VAL A 40 4.32 -21.15 10.58
N LYS A 41 4.17 -21.98 11.61
CA LYS A 41 4.34 -21.55 13.00
C LYS A 41 5.79 -21.68 13.43
N THR A 42 6.33 -20.65 14.08
CA THR A 42 7.67 -20.67 14.68
C THR A 42 7.65 -20.09 16.10
N VAL A 43 8.56 -20.55 16.96
CA VAL A 43 8.69 -20.01 18.33
C VAL A 43 9.64 -18.83 18.25
N VAL A 44 9.18 -17.65 18.65
CA VAL A 44 9.98 -16.43 18.69
C VAL A 44 10.84 -16.44 19.96
N PRO A 45 12.17 -16.43 19.83
CA PRO A 45 13.04 -16.36 20.99
C PRO A 45 12.86 -15.02 21.73
N SER A 46 12.79 -15.04 23.08
CA SER A 46 12.63 -13.83 23.91
C SER A 46 13.60 -12.71 23.52
N GLY A 47 13.10 -11.48 23.31
CA GLY A 47 13.90 -10.31 22.97
C GLY A 47 14.40 -10.25 21.52
N ALA A 48 13.92 -11.13 20.63
CA ALA A 48 14.12 -10.96 19.19
C ALA A 48 13.38 -9.71 18.70
N GLU A 49 14.07 -8.89 17.92
CA GLU A 49 13.54 -7.64 17.36
C GLU A 49 13.31 -7.75 15.85
N GLU A 50 13.97 -8.68 15.18
CA GLU A 50 13.83 -8.91 13.75
C GLU A 50 13.84 -10.41 13.45
N ILE A 51 13.09 -10.79 12.41
CA ILE A 51 13.10 -12.13 11.82
C ILE A 51 13.46 -12.00 10.34
N SER A 52 14.41 -12.81 9.87
CA SER A 52 14.71 -12.99 8.46
C SER A 52 14.30 -14.39 8.01
N ILE A 53 13.67 -14.46 6.84
CA ILE A 53 13.11 -15.67 6.27
C ILE A 53 13.69 -15.84 4.87
N ASP A 54 14.28 -17.02 4.66
CA ASP A 54 14.77 -17.50 3.37
C ASP A 54 14.12 -18.84 3.06
N MET A 55 13.79 -19.09 1.80
CA MET A 55 13.07 -20.28 1.38
C MET A 55 13.57 -20.84 0.06
N ASP A 56 13.77 -22.16 0.04
CA ASP A 56 13.99 -22.92 -1.17
C ASP A 56 12.64 -23.47 -1.66
N ILE A 57 12.18 -22.99 -2.82
CA ILE A 57 10.89 -23.37 -3.40
C ILE A 57 11.12 -24.16 -4.69
N VAL A 58 10.46 -25.31 -4.82
CA VAL A 58 10.39 -26.08 -6.06
C VAL A 58 9.01 -25.96 -6.68
N ASN A 59 8.97 -25.84 -8.01
CA ASN A 59 7.79 -25.45 -8.79
C ASN A 59 7.26 -24.08 -8.34
N ILE A 60 8.10 -23.06 -8.51
CA ILE A 60 7.85 -21.73 -7.95
C ILE A 60 6.61 -21.12 -8.64
N PRO A 61 5.62 -20.65 -7.86
CA PRO A 61 4.51 -19.88 -8.42
C PRO A 61 5.01 -18.53 -8.97
N ASP A 62 4.13 -17.80 -9.65
CA ASP A 62 4.54 -16.52 -10.24
C ASP A 62 4.87 -15.48 -9.16
N VAL A 63 4.13 -15.47 -8.04
CA VAL A 63 4.39 -14.61 -6.89
C VAL A 63 4.26 -15.39 -5.60
N VAL A 64 5.20 -15.19 -4.67
CA VAL A 64 5.11 -15.65 -3.28
C VAL A 64 5.18 -14.44 -2.39
N ASN A 65 4.15 -14.26 -1.54
CA ASN A 65 4.16 -13.25 -0.48
C ASN A 65 4.34 -13.94 0.87
N LEU A 66 5.17 -13.35 1.71
CA LEU A 66 5.29 -13.69 3.12
C LEU A 66 4.55 -12.64 3.93
N SER A 67 3.76 -13.06 4.90
CA SER A 67 3.04 -12.13 5.76
C SER A 67 3.13 -12.53 7.22
N VAL A 68 3.25 -11.53 8.09
CA VAL A 68 3.24 -11.69 9.55
C VAL A 68 2.03 -10.93 10.12
N PRO A 69 1.31 -11.47 11.12
CA PRO A 69 0.16 -10.79 11.69
C PRO A 69 0.60 -9.55 12.45
N ILE A 70 -0.09 -8.43 12.28
CA ILE A 70 0.09 -7.21 13.08
C ILE A 70 -1.12 -6.96 13.98
N SER A 71 -2.26 -7.57 13.68
CA SER A 71 -3.44 -7.70 14.55
C SER A 71 -4.24 -8.94 14.17
N GLU A 72 -5.33 -9.25 14.87
CA GLU A 72 -6.14 -10.47 14.65
C GLU A 72 -6.58 -10.66 13.17
N ASN A 73 -6.80 -9.56 12.44
CA ASN A 73 -7.30 -9.59 11.07
C ASN A 73 -6.43 -8.79 10.09
N GLN A 74 -5.20 -8.44 10.47
CA GLN A 74 -4.29 -7.68 9.61
C GLN A 74 -2.93 -8.34 9.58
N PHE A 75 -2.37 -8.41 8.37
CA PHE A 75 -1.05 -8.93 8.11
C PHE A 75 -0.20 -7.84 7.47
N TYR A 76 1.07 -7.78 7.85
CA TYR A 76 2.08 -7.07 7.11
C TYR A 76 2.72 -8.04 6.12
N SER A 77 2.61 -7.74 4.83
CA SER A 77 3.01 -8.61 3.73
C SER A 77 4.20 -8.05 2.97
N LYS A 78 5.13 -8.92 2.56
CA LYS A 78 6.24 -8.61 1.67
C LYS A 78 6.35 -9.64 0.56
N THR A 79 6.73 -9.22 -0.65
CA THR A 79 6.92 -10.16 -1.77
C THR A 79 8.25 -10.90 -1.64
N PHE A 80 8.21 -12.20 -1.31
CA PHE A 80 9.36 -13.10 -1.18
C PHE A 80 9.92 -13.57 -2.51
N TYR A 81 9.03 -13.83 -3.46
CA TYR A 81 9.40 -14.25 -4.79
C TYR A 81 8.51 -13.58 -5.80
N ASN A 82 9.10 -13.11 -6.90
CA ASN A 82 8.37 -12.71 -8.08
C ASN A 82 9.08 -13.22 -9.33
N GLY A 83 8.41 -14.11 -10.07
CA GLY A 83 8.97 -14.77 -11.24
C GLY A 83 9.44 -13.79 -12.32
N LEU A 84 8.79 -12.63 -12.45
CA LEU A 84 9.17 -11.62 -13.44
C LEU A 84 10.43 -10.85 -13.02
N LEU A 85 10.54 -10.47 -11.74
CA LEU A 85 11.75 -9.86 -11.20
C LEU A 85 12.95 -10.78 -11.39
N ASP A 86 12.75 -12.04 -11.03
CA ASP A 86 13.78 -13.07 -11.15
C ASP A 86 14.11 -13.38 -12.61
N LEU A 87 13.15 -13.29 -13.54
CA LEU A 87 13.43 -13.35 -14.98
C LEU A 87 14.27 -12.15 -15.45
N GLY A 88 13.96 -10.93 -15.00
CA GLY A 88 14.78 -9.75 -15.28
C GLY A 88 16.23 -9.91 -14.80
N LEU A 89 16.40 -10.43 -13.58
CA LEU A 89 17.71 -10.78 -13.02
C LEU A 89 18.40 -11.89 -13.83
N LYS A 90 17.69 -12.96 -14.20
CA LYS A 90 18.22 -14.06 -15.03
C LYS A 90 18.61 -13.60 -16.44
N ASN A 91 17.95 -12.59 -16.97
CA ASN A 91 18.21 -12.01 -18.30
C ASN A 91 19.39 -11.02 -18.31
N ASN A 92 20.16 -10.92 -17.22
CA ASN A 92 21.33 -10.04 -17.11
C ASN A 92 21.01 -8.54 -17.38
N TRP A 93 19.84 -8.06 -16.95
CA TRP A 93 19.57 -6.62 -17.00
C TRP A 93 20.57 -5.87 -16.13
N ASN A 94 20.91 -4.64 -16.52
CA ASN A 94 21.83 -3.84 -15.73
C ASN A 94 21.15 -3.48 -14.40
N LYS A 95 21.85 -3.73 -13.29
CA LYS A 95 21.34 -3.48 -11.94
C LYS A 95 22.03 -2.25 -11.33
N ILE A 96 21.23 -1.37 -10.76
CA ILE A 96 21.66 -0.26 -9.92
C ILE A 96 20.97 -0.40 -8.57
N THR A 97 21.70 -0.16 -7.49
CA THR A 97 21.19 -0.23 -6.12
C THR A 97 21.44 1.09 -5.40
N SER A 98 20.46 1.54 -4.62
CA SER A 98 20.56 2.72 -3.77
C SER A 98 19.70 2.53 -2.53
N GLY A 99 20.32 2.35 -1.37
CA GLY A 99 19.59 1.97 -0.15
C GLY A 99 18.89 0.61 -0.33
N ASN A 100 17.59 0.58 -0.03
CA ASN A 100 16.72 -0.58 -0.25
C ASN A 100 16.20 -0.71 -1.69
N LEU A 101 16.38 0.30 -2.54
CA LEU A 101 15.89 0.28 -3.91
C LEU A 101 16.88 -0.35 -4.88
N GLN A 102 16.32 -1.10 -5.82
CA GLN A 102 16.97 -1.69 -6.96
C GLN A 102 16.27 -1.26 -8.25
N LEU A 103 17.05 -0.72 -9.19
CA LEU A 103 16.63 -0.48 -10.57
C LEU A 103 17.24 -1.54 -11.47
N LEU A 104 16.40 -2.29 -12.17
CA LEU A 104 16.77 -3.14 -13.30
C LEU A 104 16.45 -2.40 -14.59
N GLN A 105 17.41 -2.34 -15.51
CA GLN A 105 17.23 -1.68 -16.80
C GLN A 105 17.73 -2.59 -17.93
N LYS A 106 16.88 -2.80 -18.95
CA LYS A 106 17.24 -3.59 -20.14
C LYS A 106 18.49 -3.02 -20.81
N ASN A 107 18.43 -1.73 -21.12
CA ASN A 107 19.53 -0.95 -21.64
C ASN A 107 20.09 -0.07 -20.53
N LYS A 108 21.42 0.10 -20.51
CA LYS A 108 22.08 0.97 -19.53
C LYS A 108 21.89 2.45 -19.92
N GLU A 109 20.82 3.05 -19.43
CA GLU A 109 20.44 4.45 -19.65
C GLU A 109 20.72 5.33 -18.43
N PHE A 110 20.55 4.78 -17.23
CA PHE A 110 20.76 5.47 -15.97
C PHE A 110 22.02 4.99 -15.25
N THR A 111 22.58 5.84 -14.39
CA THR A 111 23.76 5.56 -13.56
C THR A 111 23.46 5.50 -12.06
N SER A 112 22.32 6.05 -11.61
CA SER A 112 21.81 5.96 -10.24
C SER A 112 20.29 5.81 -10.21
N VAL A 113 19.74 5.29 -9.10
CA VAL A 113 18.28 5.23 -8.87
C VAL A 113 17.68 6.64 -8.82
N GLU A 114 18.39 7.59 -8.22
CA GLU A 114 18.00 9.00 -8.18
C GLU A 114 17.87 9.60 -9.58
N GLN A 115 18.86 9.37 -10.47
CA GLN A 115 18.79 9.85 -11.86
C GLN A 115 17.57 9.27 -12.60
N PHE A 116 17.24 8.00 -12.32
CA PHE A 116 16.05 7.35 -12.85
C PHE A 116 14.76 7.99 -12.31
N LEU A 117 14.60 8.12 -10.99
CA LEU A 117 13.43 8.74 -10.36
C LEU A 117 13.22 10.21 -10.80
N ASN A 118 14.26 10.87 -11.32
CA ASN A 118 14.16 12.22 -11.90
C ASN A 118 13.60 12.24 -13.34
N ASN A 119 13.68 11.14 -14.08
CA ASN A 119 13.44 11.14 -15.54
C ASN A 119 12.67 9.92 -16.06
N TYR A 120 12.15 9.07 -15.17
CA TYR A 120 11.51 7.82 -15.56
C TYR A 120 10.20 8.04 -16.31
N SER A 121 9.94 7.17 -17.28
CA SER A 121 8.62 7.02 -17.89
C SER A 121 7.81 6.04 -17.05
N LEU A 122 6.67 6.49 -16.53
CA LEU A 122 5.71 5.59 -15.88
C LEU A 122 5.34 4.44 -16.82
N ASP A 123 5.13 4.69 -18.11
CA ASP A 123 4.65 3.68 -19.08
C ASP A 123 5.63 2.54 -19.36
N GLU A 124 6.94 2.79 -19.20
CA GLU A 124 7.99 1.81 -19.46
C GLU A 124 8.55 1.18 -18.18
N THR A 125 7.99 1.56 -17.03
CA THR A 125 8.46 1.14 -15.70
C THR A 125 7.42 0.27 -15.01
N LEU A 126 7.87 -0.86 -14.48
CA LEU A 126 7.14 -1.63 -13.47
C LEU A 126 7.64 -1.30 -12.07
N PHE A 127 6.71 -1.21 -11.13
CA PHE A 127 7.00 -0.95 -9.72
C PHE A 127 6.64 -2.17 -8.87
N PHE A 128 7.65 -2.74 -8.23
CA PHE A 128 7.49 -3.78 -7.20
C PHE A 128 8.02 -3.23 -5.90
N ILE A 129 7.29 -2.27 -5.34
CA ILE A 129 7.66 -1.53 -4.15
C ILE A 129 6.61 -1.81 -3.08
N ASP A 130 7.02 -2.28 -1.92
CA ASP A 130 6.17 -2.45 -0.75
C ASP A 130 6.15 -1.18 0.11
N ASP A 131 7.29 -0.49 0.25
CA ASP A 131 7.36 0.82 0.91
C ASP A 131 7.25 1.97 -0.10
N PHE A 132 6.03 2.49 -0.29
CA PHE A 132 5.78 3.59 -1.22
C PHE A 132 6.57 4.87 -0.87
N ASN A 133 7.01 5.05 0.38
CA ASN A 133 7.83 6.20 0.78
C ASN A 133 9.26 6.12 0.26
N ALA A 134 9.70 4.97 -0.25
CA ALA A 134 10.95 4.86 -0.98
C ALA A 134 10.94 5.68 -2.29
N ILE A 135 9.74 5.97 -2.85
CA ILE A 135 9.60 6.82 -4.03
C ILE A 135 9.53 8.27 -3.61
N LYS A 136 10.57 9.03 -3.99
CA LYS A 136 10.57 10.48 -3.89
C LYS A 136 10.21 11.09 -5.24
N ILE A 137 9.22 11.98 -5.24
CA ILE A 137 8.88 12.79 -6.41
C ILE A 137 9.84 13.98 -6.43
N ASN A 138 10.74 13.98 -7.40
CA ASN A 138 11.70 15.06 -7.56
C ASN A 138 11.03 16.35 -8.03
N ASP A 139 11.64 17.49 -7.69
CA ASP A 139 11.09 18.83 -7.93
C ASP A 139 9.68 19.04 -7.34
N TYR A 140 9.27 18.20 -6.40
CA TYR A 140 8.04 18.41 -5.66
C TYR A 140 8.18 19.66 -4.78
N PHE A 141 7.18 20.52 -4.87
CA PHE A 141 7.00 21.64 -3.96
C PHE A 141 5.57 21.62 -3.44
N PRO A 142 5.36 21.88 -2.13
CA PRO A 142 4.02 22.01 -1.57
C PRO A 142 3.20 23.07 -2.31
N SER A 143 1.88 22.86 -2.39
CA SER A 143 1.01 23.85 -2.99
C SER A 143 1.06 25.15 -2.19
N GLN A 144 1.22 26.27 -2.88
CA GLN A 144 1.10 27.60 -2.27
C GLN A 144 -0.36 28.05 -2.12
N LYS A 145 -1.30 27.27 -2.69
CA LYS A 145 -2.73 27.53 -2.67
C LYS A 145 -3.43 26.41 -1.91
N ILE A 146 -4.51 26.77 -1.23
CA ILE A 146 -5.45 25.78 -0.70
C ILE A 146 -6.21 25.19 -1.89
N ASN A 147 -6.09 23.88 -2.05
CA ASN A 147 -6.87 23.11 -2.99
C ASN A 147 -8.24 22.84 -2.36
N GLN A 148 -9.27 23.45 -2.92
CA GLN A 148 -10.66 23.24 -2.51
C GLN A 148 -11.28 22.16 -3.39
N ILE A 149 -11.61 21.03 -2.78
CA ILE A 149 -12.29 19.90 -3.41
C ILE A 149 -13.78 20.06 -3.12
N ASN A 150 -14.48 20.66 -4.09
CA ASN A 150 -15.94 20.80 -4.09
C ASN A 150 -16.59 19.52 -4.62
N LEU A 151 -16.27 18.38 -4.01
CA LEU A 151 -16.86 17.09 -4.32
C LEU A 151 -17.51 16.55 -3.05
N PRO A 152 -18.84 16.68 -2.90
CA PRO A 152 -19.45 16.22 -1.68
C PRO A 152 -19.55 14.68 -1.67
N LEU A 153 -19.00 14.07 -0.62
CA LEU A 153 -18.83 12.63 -0.46
C LEU A 153 -19.63 12.12 0.73
N ARG A 154 -20.08 10.87 0.68
CA ARG A 154 -20.82 10.22 1.75
C ARG A 154 -20.14 8.93 2.17
N GLY A 155 -20.10 8.62 3.47
CA GLY A 155 -19.53 7.36 3.92
C GLY A 155 -18.03 7.22 3.68
N PRO A 156 -17.52 5.98 3.60
CA PRO A 156 -16.10 5.71 3.72
C PRO A 156 -15.35 6.13 2.47
N HIS A 157 -14.15 6.70 2.67
CA HIS A 157 -13.26 7.06 1.56
C HIS A 157 -11.79 6.93 1.95
N MET A 158 -10.96 6.70 0.93
CA MET A 158 -9.52 6.53 1.06
C MET A 158 -8.81 7.45 0.07
N ILE A 159 -7.79 8.15 0.55
CA ILE A 159 -7.07 9.17 -0.20
C ILE A 159 -5.58 8.92 -0.08
N TYR A 160 -4.90 8.68 -1.20
CA TYR A 160 -3.44 8.80 -1.25
C TYR A 160 -3.07 10.26 -1.43
N THR A 161 -2.01 10.69 -0.76
CA THR A 161 -1.43 12.01 -0.91
C THR A 161 0.09 11.95 -0.82
N TYR A 162 0.78 12.86 -1.51
CA TYR A 162 2.22 13.02 -1.37
C TYR A 162 2.53 14.16 -0.39
N ILE A 163 3.54 13.97 0.46
CA ILE A 163 4.11 14.96 1.37
C ILE A 163 5.56 15.24 0.95
N GLY A 164 5.89 16.52 0.76
CA GLY A 164 7.26 16.96 0.45
C GLY A 164 8.12 17.20 1.69
N GLU A 165 9.37 17.61 1.45
CA GLU A 165 10.27 18.03 2.52
C GLU A 165 9.72 19.21 3.32
N ASN A 166 9.69 19.06 4.64
CA ASN A 166 9.18 20.06 5.59
C ASN A 166 7.72 20.48 5.33
N GLU A 167 6.93 19.62 4.67
CA GLU A 167 5.50 19.84 4.47
C GLU A 167 4.70 19.18 5.59
N GLU A 168 3.74 19.92 6.15
CA GLU A 168 2.73 19.37 7.05
C GLU A 168 1.65 18.64 6.24
N LEU A 169 1.20 17.47 6.70
CA LEU A 169 -0.09 16.94 6.24
C LEU A 169 -1.18 17.87 6.77
N ASN A 170 -2.03 18.39 5.88
CA ASN A 170 -3.06 19.36 6.24
C ASN A 170 -4.32 19.17 5.38
N TRP A 171 -5.34 18.56 5.98
CA TRP A 171 -6.64 18.31 5.37
C TRP A 171 -7.76 18.77 6.29
N ASP A 172 -8.53 19.75 5.85
CA ASP A 172 -9.74 20.25 6.49
C ASP A 172 -10.97 19.59 5.85
N PHE A 173 -11.70 18.81 6.64
CA PHE A 173 -12.94 18.16 6.22
C PHE A 173 -14.13 18.91 6.80
N ASN A 174 -14.91 19.57 5.96
CA ASN A 174 -16.19 20.14 6.35
C ASN A 174 -17.25 19.05 6.22
N TYR A 175 -17.82 18.61 7.34
CA TYR A 175 -18.72 17.46 7.37
C TYR A 175 -20.02 17.75 8.12
N LYS A 176 -20.99 16.86 7.94
CA LYS A 176 -22.30 16.90 8.56
C LYS A 176 -22.81 15.48 8.80
N GLU A 177 -23.31 15.23 10.01
CA GLU A 177 -24.05 14.02 10.33
C GLU A 177 -25.52 14.14 9.87
N LEU A 178 -26.03 13.12 9.19
CA LEU A 178 -27.40 13.05 8.70
C LEU A 178 -28.36 12.44 9.73
N ASN A 179 -27.84 11.68 10.70
CA ASN A 179 -28.65 11.00 11.70
C ASN A 179 -29.24 12.03 12.68
N LYS A 180 -30.57 12.05 12.80
CA LYS A 180 -31.29 12.98 13.69
C LYS A 180 -31.55 12.39 15.06
N ASN A 181 -31.28 11.09 15.25
CA ASN A 181 -31.65 10.37 16.47
C ASN A 181 -30.69 10.64 17.64
N GLY A 182 -29.60 11.39 17.41
CA GLY A 182 -28.81 12.04 18.46
C GLY A 182 -27.76 11.17 19.14
N THR A 183 -27.47 9.98 18.61
CA THR A 183 -26.29 9.19 18.99
C THR A 183 -25.18 9.49 18.01
N ALA A 184 -24.48 10.60 18.26
CA ALA A 184 -23.26 10.98 17.56
C ALA A 184 -22.20 9.90 17.83
N ASP A 185 -21.83 9.13 16.81
CA ASP A 185 -20.93 7.98 16.93
C ASP A 185 -19.54 8.40 16.43
N PRO A 186 -18.53 8.55 17.31
CA PRO A 186 -17.25 9.08 16.88
C PRO A 186 -16.61 8.21 15.79
N PHE A 187 -16.11 8.84 14.73
CA PHE A 187 -15.38 8.13 13.69
C PHE A 187 -13.87 8.28 13.84
N ILE A 188 -13.14 7.35 13.24
CA ILE A 188 -11.68 7.27 13.33
C ILE A 188 -11.06 7.63 11.99
N VAL A 189 -10.14 8.60 11.97
CA VAL A 189 -9.30 8.90 10.81
C VAL A 189 -7.92 8.28 11.03
N LYS A 190 -7.43 7.52 10.04
CA LYS A 190 -6.11 6.89 10.09
C LYS A 190 -5.22 7.42 8.98
N VAL A 191 -3.96 7.67 9.31
CA VAL A 191 -2.91 8.02 8.35
C VAL A 191 -1.87 6.92 8.38
N LEU A 192 -1.57 6.35 7.22
CA LEU A 192 -0.61 5.27 7.06
C LEU A 192 0.50 5.64 6.08
N SER A 193 1.70 5.18 6.38
CA SER A 193 2.85 5.13 5.48
C SER A 193 3.05 3.67 5.07
N ALA A 194 2.70 3.32 3.83
CA ALA A 194 2.48 1.92 3.45
C ALA A 194 1.51 1.24 4.44
N ASP A 195 1.97 0.25 5.21
CA ASP A 195 1.18 -0.43 6.24
C ASP A 195 1.43 0.10 7.67
N LYS A 196 2.38 1.02 7.86
CA LYS A 196 2.70 1.59 9.17
C LYS A 196 1.68 2.68 9.54
N LEU A 197 1.06 2.54 10.70
CA LEU A 197 0.17 3.55 11.26
C LEU A 197 1.00 4.75 11.77
N GLU A 198 0.87 5.90 11.13
CA GLU A 198 1.53 7.14 11.55
C GLU A 198 0.66 7.92 12.53
N LYS A 199 -0.66 7.88 12.33
CA LYS A 199 -1.59 8.59 13.19
C LYS A 199 -2.98 7.96 13.17
N GLU A 200 -3.59 7.92 14.34
CA GLU A 200 -5.01 7.63 14.53
C GLU A 200 -5.64 8.77 15.32
N ILE A 201 -6.78 9.29 14.84
CA ILE A 201 -7.52 10.38 15.48
C ILE A 201 -8.99 9.99 15.57
N ILE A 202 -9.54 10.12 16.77
CA ILE A 202 -10.97 9.95 17.02
C ILE A 202 -11.63 11.32 16.89
N VAL A 203 -12.48 11.48 15.89
CA VAL A 203 -13.26 12.69 15.66
C VAL A 203 -14.58 12.54 16.41
N LYS A 204 -14.85 13.45 17.34
CA LYS A 204 -16.12 13.46 18.07
C LYS A 204 -17.16 14.12 17.19
N GLU A 205 -18.29 13.45 17.03
CA GLU A 205 -19.38 13.97 16.24
C GLU A 205 -20.23 14.98 17.02
N HIS A 206 -20.73 15.95 16.28
CA HIS A 206 -21.72 16.92 16.73
C HIS A 206 -22.88 16.89 15.74
N ASN A 207 -24.12 16.96 16.24
CA ASN A 207 -25.36 17.00 15.43
C ASN A 207 -25.50 18.27 14.53
N GLN A 208 -24.40 18.97 14.24
CA GLN A 208 -24.33 20.20 13.46
C GLN A 208 -23.23 20.09 12.39
N GLU A 209 -23.19 21.06 11.49
CA GLU A 209 -22.09 21.18 10.55
C GLU A 209 -20.82 21.53 11.31
N ASP A 210 -19.77 20.76 11.09
CA ASP A 210 -18.52 20.89 11.82
C ASP A 210 -17.32 20.74 10.87
N ASN A 211 -16.16 21.16 11.34
CA ASN A 211 -14.91 21.08 10.61
C ASN A 211 -13.91 20.25 11.41
N TYR A 212 -13.34 19.24 10.77
CA TYR A 212 -12.22 18.49 11.31
C TYR A 212 -10.94 18.79 10.52
N ASN A 213 -9.94 19.35 11.19
CA ASN A 213 -8.61 19.57 10.64
C ASN A 213 -7.67 18.41 11.00
N LEU A 214 -7.33 17.59 10.02
CA LEU A 214 -6.25 16.61 10.10
C LEU A 214 -4.92 17.33 9.84
N LYS A 215 -4.15 17.51 10.90
CA LYS A 215 -2.81 18.09 10.82
C LYS A 215 -1.75 17.19 11.46
N ILE A 216 -0.68 16.92 10.72
CA ILE A 216 0.49 16.18 11.21
C ILE A 216 1.76 16.89 10.75
N ASP A 217 2.58 17.29 11.71
CA ASP A 217 3.87 17.94 11.48
C ASP A 217 4.99 16.88 11.45
N ASN A 218 6.12 17.22 10.83
CA ASN A 218 7.36 16.42 10.80
C ASN A 218 7.19 14.99 10.25
N LEU A 219 6.31 14.80 9.26
CA LEU A 219 6.30 13.58 8.47
C LEU A 219 7.50 13.53 7.53
N ASP A 220 8.06 12.35 7.33
CA ASP A 220 9.06 12.14 6.30
C ASP A 220 8.43 12.36 4.91
N PRO A 221 9.18 12.86 3.91
CA PRO A 221 8.64 13.00 2.57
C PRO A 221 8.17 11.65 2.02
N GLY A 222 7.04 11.58 1.32
CA GLY A 222 6.55 10.31 0.81
C GLY A 222 5.06 10.27 0.49
N ILE A 223 4.57 9.05 0.22
CA ILE A 223 3.20 8.72 -0.12
C ILE A 223 2.47 8.20 1.12
N TYR A 224 1.42 8.91 1.52
CA TYR A 224 0.60 8.56 2.67
C TYR A 224 -0.82 8.22 2.27
N LEU A 225 -1.41 7.25 2.97
CA LEU A 225 -2.81 6.87 2.83
C LEU A 225 -3.62 7.42 4.00
N ILE A 226 -4.61 8.25 3.69
CA ILE A 226 -5.61 8.71 4.65
C ILE A 226 -6.84 7.81 4.48
N LYS A 227 -7.23 7.11 5.56
CA LYS A 227 -8.46 6.32 5.63
C LYS A 227 -9.48 7.03 6.51
N LEU A 228 -10.66 7.27 5.95
CA LEU A 228 -11.84 7.77 6.67
C LEU A 228 -12.94 6.69 6.63
N PRO A 229 -12.86 5.65 7.48
CA PRO A 229 -13.88 4.61 7.61
C PRO A 229 -15.12 5.14 8.37
N VAL A 230 -15.82 6.11 7.77
CA VAL A 230 -17.03 6.70 8.35
C VAL A 230 -18.28 6.01 7.81
N ASP A 231 -19.35 6.02 8.60
CA ASP A 231 -20.64 5.48 8.19
C ASP A 231 -21.34 6.34 7.14
N PHE A 232 -22.31 5.74 6.45
CA PHE A 232 -23.06 6.43 5.40
C PHE A 232 -23.98 7.54 5.92
N ASP A 233 -24.07 7.82 7.22
CA ASP A 233 -24.73 9.02 7.73
C ASP A 233 -23.78 10.23 7.80
N ILE A 234 -22.48 10.04 7.62
CA ILE A 234 -21.51 11.12 7.52
C ILE A 234 -21.37 11.61 6.09
N PHE A 235 -21.54 12.92 5.96
CA PHE A 235 -21.50 13.63 4.70
C PHE A 235 -20.38 14.68 4.74
N VAL A 236 -19.35 14.50 3.91
CA VAL A 236 -18.29 15.48 3.69
C VAL A 236 -18.73 16.41 2.57
N LYS A 237 -18.95 17.69 2.90
CA LYS A 237 -19.38 18.72 1.96
C LYS A 237 -18.27 19.19 1.04
N GLU A 238 -17.11 19.41 1.65
CA GLU A 238 -15.97 20.08 1.07
C GLU A 238 -14.72 19.60 1.80
N ILE A 239 -13.65 19.46 1.03
CA ILE A 239 -12.33 19.17 1.57
C ILE A 239 -11.39 20.29 1.13
N ASN A 240 -10.66 20.87 2.07
CA ASN A 240 -9.60 21.82 1.78
C ASN A 240 -8.25 21.21 2.15
N THR A 241 -7.26 21.31 1.28
CA THR A 241 -5.92 20.77 1.57
C THR A 241 -4.81 21.64 0.98
N LYS A 242 -3.63 21.59 1.58
CA LYS A 242 -2.40 22.18 1.01
C LYS A 242 -1.61 21.17 0.17
N GLN A 243 -1.97 19.89 0.22
CA GLN A 243 -1.29 18.86 -0.55
C GLN A 243 -1.53 19.09 -2.04
N LYS A 244 -0.44 19.13 -2.80
CA LYS A 244 -0.47 19.33 -4.25
C LYS A 244 -0.96 18.09 -4.98
N TYR A 245 -0.56 16.91 -4.50
CA TYR A 245 -0.82 15.63 -5.14
C TYR A 245 -1.68 14.74 -4.27
N PHE A 246 -2.84 14.34 -4.81
CA PHE A 246 -3.74 13.39 -4.16
C PHE A 246 -4.56 12.58 -5.18
N ALA A 247 -5.01 11.40 -4.76
CA ALA A 247 -5.88 10.53 -5.53
C ALA A 247 -6.81 9.74 -4.59
N PHE A 248 -8.07 9.56 -4.99
CA PHE A 248 -9.02 8.74 -4.23
C PHE A 248 -8.95 7.29 -4.69
N LEU A 249 -9.28 6.35 -3.82
CA LEU A 249 -9.25 4.91 -4.12
C LEU A 249 -10.63 4.28 -4.09
N ASP A 250 -10.76 3.24 -4.90
CA ASP A 250 -11.79 2.19 -4.89
C ASP A 250 -13.23 2.67 -5.09
N ARG A 251 -13.73 3.59 -4.25
CA ARG A 251 -15.13 4.00 -4.21
C ARG A 251 -15.30 5.49 -3.92
N LEU A 252 -16.21 6.12 -4.66
CA LEU A 252 -16.72 7.46 -4.42
C LEU A 252 -18.25 7.42 -4.35
N ASP A 253 -18.81 7.66 -3.18
CA ASP A 253 -20.25 7.89 -3.01
C ASP A 253 -20.55 9.38 -3.11
N LEU A 254 -20.93 9.81 -4.30
CA LEU A 254 -21.24 11.20 -4.57
C LEU A 254 -22.59 11.57 -3.98
N TYR A 255 -22.64 12.68 -3.27
CA TYR A 255 -23.86 13.21 -2.69
C TYR A 255 -24.03 14.67 -3.12
N ASN A 256 -25.27 15.13 -3.27
CA ASN A 256 -25.74 16.50 -3.59
C ASN A 256 -26.45 16.65 -4.96
N LYS A 257 -27.72 17.07 -4.89
CA LYS A 257 -28.58 17.28 -6.06
C LYS A 257 -28.10 18.48 -6.87
N GLY A 258 -27.46 18.22 -8.01
CA GLY A 258 -27.26 19.21 -9.08
C GLY A 258 -25.85 19.76 -9.24
N LEU A 259 -24.86 19.22 -8.54
CA LEU A 259 -23.48 19.50 -8.87
C LEU A 259 -23.04 18.64 -10.06
N LYS A 260 -22.57 19.31 -11.12
CA LYS A 260 -21.90 18.62 -12.22
C LYS A 260 -20.47 18.31 -11.79
N THR A 261 -20.03 17.07 -11.98
CA THR A 261 -18.71 16.61 -11.61
C THR A 261 -18.08 15.85 -12.76
N ASP A 262 -16.84 16.20 -13.10
CA ASP A 262 -15.99 15.43 -13.98
C ASP A 262 -14.97 14.67 -13.12
N ILE A 263 -14.89 13.35 -13.31
CA ILE A 263 -13.99 12.46 -12.57
C ILE A 263 -13.14 11.73 -13.58
N ASN A 264 -11.82 11.76 -13.38
CA ASN A 264 -10.89 10.99 -14.18
C ASN A 264 -10.48 9.73 -13.41
N ILE A 265 -10.28 8.63 -14.13
CA ILE A 265 -10.10 7.29 -13.57
C ILE A 265 -8.92 6.61 -14.25
N PHE A 266 -8.02 5.99 -13.47
CA PHE A 266 -7.17 4.90 -13.93
C PHE A 266 -7.64 3.60 -13.30
N GLY A 267 -7.86 2.55 -14.10
CA GLY A 267 -8.39 1.26 -13.67
C GLY A 267 -8.58 0.32 -14.87
N ASN A 268 -9.07 -0.89 -14.65
CA ASN A 268 -9.53 -1.82 -15.69
C ASN A 268 -11.07 -1.91 -15.74
N GLU A 269 -11.74 -1.61 -14.64
CA GLU A 269 -13.18 -1.75 -14.49
C GLU A 269 -13.76 -0.55 -13.72
N LEU A 270 -14.89 -0.06 -14.20
CA LEU A 270 -15.70 0.97 -13.56
C LEU A 270 -17.12 0.46 -13.38
N LYS A 271 -17.62 0.56 -12.15
CA LYS A 271 -19.00 0.33 -11.76
C LYS A 271 -19.63 1.63 -11.34
N TYR A 272 -20.88 1.83 -11.70
CA TYR A 272 -21.67 2.92 -11.15
C TYR A 272 -23.13 2.52 -10.99
N LYS A 273 -23.76 3.07 -9.95
CA LYS A 273 -25.18 2.86 -9.63
C LYS A 273 -25.73 4.02 -8.81
N THR A 274 -27.05 4.13 -8.79
CA THR A 274 -27.79 4.93 -7.81
C THR A 274 -28.73 4.02 -7.05
N ILE A 275 -29.03 4.35 -5.80
CA ILE A 275 -30.13 3.72 -5.04
C ILE A 275 -31.33 4.65 -4.87
N HIS A 276 -31.24 5.89 -5.36
CA HIS A 276 -32.26 6.92 -5.25
C HIS A 276 -32.74 7.35 -6.65
N GLU A 277 -34.04 7.64 -6.77
CA GLU A 277 -34.66 8.11 -8.00
C GLU A 277 -34.01 9.41 -8.51
N GLU A 278 -33.48 10.24 -7.62
CA GLU A 278 -32.82 11.49 -7.97
C GLU A 278 -31.46 11.32 -8.65
N GLY A 279 -30.84 10.15 -8.50
CA GLY A 279 -29.60 9.77 -9.18
C GLY A 279 -29.81 9.28 -10.61
N ILE A 280 -31.05 9.00 -11.04
CA ILE A 280 -31.39 8.64 -12.43
C ILE A 280 -31.06 9.82 -13.35
N GLN A 281 -30.13 9.62 -14.28
CA GLN A 281 -29.59 10.68 -15.11
C GLN A 281 -28.85 10.19 -16.36
N ASN A 282 -28.59 11.12 -17.28
CA ASN A 282 -27.60 10.93 -18.33
C ASN A 282 -26.20 11.17 -17.76
N ILE A 283 -25.24 10.38 -18.22
CA ILE A 283 -23.80 10.52 -17.94
C ILE A 283 -23.04 10.62 -19.27
N ILE A 284 -21.79 11.04 -19.23
CA ILE A 284 -20.90 11.01 -20.39
C ILE A 284 -19.64 10.24 -19.97
N PHE A 285 -19.32 9.15 -20.68
CA PHE A 285 -18.15 8.34 -20.44
C PHE A 285 -17.23 8.39 -21.66
N ASN A 286 -16.02 8.94 -21.50
CA ASN A 286 -15.07 9.17 -22.59
C ASN A 286 -15.70 9.89 -23.81
N GLY A 287 -16.54 10.90 -23.54
CA GLY A 287 -17.28 11.64 -24.56
C GLY A 287 -18.53 10.94 -25.10
N ASN A 288 -18.75 9.66 -24.77
CA ASN A 288 -19.92 8.91 -25.23
C ASN A 288 -21.09 9.06 -24.25
N PRO A 289 -22.31 9.33 -24.74
CA PRO A 289 -23.48 9.44 -23.87
C PRO A 289 -23.86 8.08 -23.30
N GLY A 290 -24.14 8.05 -21.99
CA GLY A 290 -24.69 6.91 -21.25
C GLY A 290 -25.85 7.33 -20.36
N LYS A 291 -26.50 6.35 -19.72
CA LYS A 291 -27.63 6.59 -18.81
C LYS A 291 -27.64 5.65 -17.63
N ILE A 292 -28.09 6.17 -16.50
CA ILE A 292 -28.54 5.42 -15.33
C ILE A 292 -30.05 5.52 -15.32
N GLU A 293 -30.74 4.41 -15.51
CA GLU A 293 -32.19 4.35 -15.76
C GLU A 293 -32.98 3.71 -14.60
N ASP A 294 -32.31 2.96 -13.72
CA ASP A 294 -32.94 2.21 -12.64
C ASP A 294 -32.07 2.24 -11.37
N THR A 295 -32.71 2.33 -10.21
CA THR A 295 -32.09 2.32 -8.87
C THR A 295 -31.60 0.94 -8.43
N LYS A 296 -31.92 -0.11 -9.20
CA LYS A 296 -31.57 -1.51 -8.90
C LYS A 296 -30.54 -2.10 -9.85
N VAL A 297 -30.04 -1.31 -10.79
CA VAL A 297 -29.10 -1.76 -11.82
C VAL A 297 -27.72 -1.18 -11.54
N GLU A 298 -26.72 -2.05 -11.54
CA GLU A 298 -25.32 -1.67 -11.57
C GLU A 298 -24.83 -1.72 -13.01
N TYR A 299 -24.17 -0.65 -13.43
CA TYR A 299 -23.65 -0.51 -14.78
C TYR A 299 -22.14 -0.72 -14.76
N LEU A 300 -21.66 -1.54 -15.70
CA LEU A 300 -20.26 -1.90 -15.83
C LEU A 300 -19.64 -1.27 -17.08
N GLN A 301 -18.41 -0.76 -16.96
CA GLN A 301 -17.60 -0.30 -18.08
C GLN A 301 -16.18 -0.85 -17.95
N ASN A 302 -15.66 -1.38 -19.05
CA ASN A 302 -14.25 -1.74 -19.16
C ASN A 302 -13.42 -0.49 -19.45
N LEU A 303 -12.30 -0.35 -18.75
CA LEU A 303 -11.36 0.76 -18.88
C LEU A 303 -10.09 0.29 -19.59
N ASP A 304 -9.43 1.20 -20.30
CA ASP A 304 -8.06 1.00 -20.78
C ASP A 304 -7.10 1.44 -19.67
N SER A 305 -6.51 0.50 -18.94
CA SER A 305 -5.61 0.82 -17.82
C SER A 305 -4.36 1.61 -18.19
N LYS A 306 -4.04 1.70 -19.49
CA LYS A 306 -2.90 2.50 -19.98
C LYS A 306 -3.23 3.98 -20.13
N LYS A 307 -4.52 4.36 -20.11
CA LYS A 307 -4.97 5.73 -20.37
C LYS A 307 -6.04 6.16 -19.37
N PRO A 308 -6.05 7.43 -18.95
CA PRO A 308 -7.13 7.91 -18.10
C PRO A 308 -8.46 7.85 -18.85
N SER A 309 -9.50 7.38 -18.17
CA SER A 309 -10.89 7.52 -18.61
C SER A 309 -11.56 8.67 -17.87
N GLN A 310 -12.55 9.29 -18.48
CA GLN A 310 -13.29 10.41 -17.90
C GLN A 310 -14.77 10.08 -17.81
N LEU A 311 -15.34 10.30 -16.63
CA LEU A 311 -16.77 10.20 -16.35
C LEU A 311 -17.31 11.57 -15.95
N SER A 312 -18.23 12.11 -16.73
CA SER A 312 -18.98 13.32 -16.41
C SER A 312 -20.38 12.98 -15.92
N ILE A 313 -20.70 13.51 -14.76
CA ILE A 313 -21.97 13.30 -14.04
C ILE A 313 -22.67 14.65 -13.89
N ASN A 314 -23.98 14.68 -14.11
CA ASN A 314 -24.77 15.92 -14.08
C ASN A 314 -25.33 16.23 -12.68
N LYS A 315 -25.53 15.21 -11.84
CA LYS A 315 -26.07 15.31 -10.47
C LYS A 315 -25.35 14.31 -9.56
N SER A 316 -24.94 14.74 -8.38
CA SER A 316 -24.30 13.87 -7.39
C SER A 316 -25.35 13.11 -6.58
N ASP A 317 -25.55 11.84 -6.91
CA ASP A 317 -26.28 10.84 -6.12
C ASP A 317 -25.99 9.46 -6.73
N ILE A 318 -24.70 9.18 -6.90
CA ILE A 318 -24.18 8.01 -7.61
C ILE A 318 -23.04 7.45 -6.77
N THR A 319 -23.09 6.14 -6.54
CA THR A 319 -21.93 5.37 -6.10
C THR A 319 -21.11 4.98 -7.32
N ILE A 320 -19.83 5.32 -7.31
CA ILE A 320 -18.87 4.97 -8.35
C ILE A 320 -17.83 4.09 -7.68
N GLU A 321 -17.54 2.94 -8.28
CA GLU A 321 -16.53 2.00 -7.81
C GLU A 321 -15.60 1.67 -8.98
N ALA A 322 -14.30 1.61 -8.74
CA ALA A 322 -13.32 1.23 -9.76
C ALA A 322 -12.20 0.41 -9.11
N ASP A 323 -11.60 -0.50 -9.87
CA ASP A 323 -10.44 -1.27 -9.43
C ASP A 323 -9.12 -0.48 -9.52
N GLY A 324 -9.16 0.83 -9.25
CA GLY A 324 -8.02 1.73 -9.38
C GLY A 324 -8.18 3.05 -8.62
N VAL A 325 -7.85 4.16 -9.27
CA VAL A 325 -7.75 5.50 -8.64
C VAL A 325 -8.61 6.52 -9.37
N PHE A 326 -9.15 7.46 -8.61
CA PHE A 326 -9.86 8.62 -9.12
C PHE A 326 -9.08 9.91 -8.87
N TYR A 327 -9.12 10.83 -9.81
CA TYR A 327 -8.52 12.16 -9.68
C TYR A 327 -9.37 13.24 -10.36
N LEU A 328 -9.30 14.45 -9.83
CA LEU A 328 -10.28 15.51 -10.15
C LEU A 328 -9.76 16.57 -11.12
N ASN A 329 -8.44 16.68 -11.31
CA ASN A 329 -7.83 17.68 -12.20
C ASN A 329 -6.53 17.17 -12.82
N GLY A 330 -6.13 17.75 -13.95
CA GLY A 330 -4.93 17.30 -14.69
C GLY A 330 -3.62 17.40 -13.90
N GLU A 331 -3.53 18.28 -12.90
CA GLU A 331 -2.33 18.41 -12.05
C GLU A 331 -2.06 17.13 -11.23
N ASN A 332 -3.10 16.35 -10.94
CA ASN A 332 -3.01 15.09 -10.20
C ASN A 332 -2.82 13.84 -11.08
N GLU A 333 -2.83 13.98 -12.41
CA GLU A 333 -2.80 12.81 -13.32
C GLU A 333 -1.55 11.96 -13.13
N PHE A 334 -0.37 12.60 -13.05
CA PHE A 334 0.90 11.91 -12.82
C PHE A 334 0.87 11.10 -11.53
N PHE A 335 0.40 11.72 -10.43
CA PHE A 335 0.35 11.08 -9.12
C PHE A 335 -0.66 9.94 -9.10
N ALA A 336 -1.85 10.15 -9.66
CA ALA A 336 -2.85 9.09 -9.79
C ALA A 336 -2.30 7.90 -10.56
N LYS A 337 -1.65 8.13 -11.71
CA LYS A 337 -1.02 7.06 -12.50
C LYS A 337 0.07 6.33 -11.72
N LEU A 338 0.90 7.04 -10.96
CA LEU A 338 1.90 6.43 -10.07
C LEU A 338 1.25 5.53 -9.02
N ILE A 339 0.23 6.02 -8.31
CA ILE A 339 -0.50 5.23 -7.29
C ILE A 339 -1.16 4.00 -7.93
N TYR A 340 -1.79 4.14 -9.09
CA TYR A 340 -2.37 3.03 -9.82
C TYR A 340 -1.33 1.93 -10.09
N LYS A 341 -0.16 2.31 -10.60
CA LYS A 341 0.94 1.38 -10.89
C LYS A 341 1.43 0.67 -9.64
N LEU A 342 1.64 1.41 -8.55
CA LEU A 342 2.10 0.85 -7.28
C LEU A 342 1.13 -0.17 -6.68
N LEU A 343 -0.18 0.04 -6.87
CA LEU A 343 -1.21 -0.85 -6.33
C LEU A 343 -1.50 -2.05 -7.21
N LYS A 344 -1.52 -1.89 -8.54
CA LYS A 344 -2.14 -2.86 -9.46
C LYS A 344 -1.17 -3.58 -10.38
N GLU A 345 0.02 -3.03 -10.66
CA GLU A 345 0.97 -3.65 -11.60
C GLU A 345 1.86 -4.74 -10.96
N LYS A 346 1.66 -5.07 -9.67
CA LYS A 346 2.37 -6.18 -9.01
C LYS A 346 2.03 -7.57 -9.60
N ASN A 347 0.95 -7.68 -10.38
CA ASN A 347 0.40 -8.94 -10.89
C ASN A 347 0.38 -9.05 -12.42
N ILE A 348 1.29 -8.39 -13.14
CA ILE A 348 1.30 -8.41 -14.61
C ILE A 348 1.74 -9.78 -15.12
N ASN A 349 0.87 -10.52 -15.82
CA ASN A 349 1.23 -11.75 -16.55
C ASN A 349 1.76 -11.46 -17.98
N ASP A 350 1.89 -10.18 -18.33
CA ASP A 350 2.07 -9.76 -19.71
C ASP A 350 3.53 -9.67 -20.13
N ASN A 351 3.69 -9.88 -21.43
CA ASN A 351 4.88 -9.69 -22.23
C ASN A 351 5.75 -8.50 -21.76
N LEU A 352 6.93 -8.81 -21.21
CA LEU A 352 7.93 -7.82 -20.79
C LEU A 352 8.48 -6.97 -21.95
N ASP A 353 8.10 -7.22 -23.21
CA ASP A 353 8.64 -6.51 -24.38
C ASP A 353 8.54 -4.99 -24.26
N TYR A 354 7.47 -4.45 -23.65
CA TYR A 354 7.27 -3.00 -23.47
C TYR A 354 7.88 -2.42 -22.20
N VAL A 355 8.37 -3.26 -21.29
CA VAL A 355 8.97 -2.84 -20.01
C VAL A 355 10.46 -2.62 -20.22
N ASN A 356 10.95 -1.41 -19.99
CA ASN A 356 12.39 -1.11 -20.06
C ASN A 356 13.04 -1.09 -18.69
N PHE A 357 12.25 -0.79 -17.65
CA PHE A 357 12.70 -0.58 -16.29
C PHE A 357 11.84 -1.35 -15.30
N ILE A 358 12.49 -1.89 -14.28
CA ILE A 358 11.81 -2.39 -13.10
C ILE A 358 12.44 -1.73 -11.89
N LEU A 359 11.65 -0.98 -11.12
CA LEU A 359 12.04 -0.44 -9.84
C LEU A 359 11.43 -1.29 -8.73
N THR A 360 12.25 -1.71 -7.78
CA THR A 360 11.82 -2.60 -6.72
C THR A 360 12.57 -2.39 -5.42
N ASP A 361 11.91 -2.60 -4.29
CA ASP A 361 12.53 -2.75 -2.97
C ASP A 361 12.66 -4.24 -2.55
N TYR A 362 12.43 -5.14 -3.50
CA TYR A 362 12.54 -6.58 -3.34
C TYR A 362 13.94 -6.99 -2.88
N SER A 363 13.99 -7.65 -1.72
CA SER A 363 15.18 -8.24 -1.15
C SER A 363 14.91 -9.69 -0.77
N ASN A 364 15.83 -10.59 -1.14
CA ASN A 364 15.87 -11.96 -0.63
C ASN A 364 17.24 -12.15 0.06
N PRO A 365 17.31 -12.53 1.36
CA PRO A 365 16.20 -12.90 2.25
C PRO A 365 15.26 -11.75 2.62
N ILE A 366 14.05 -12.08 3.07
CA ILE A 366 13.08 -11.10 3.58
C ILE A 366 13.25 -10.95 5.09
N SER A 367 13.34 -9.71 5.54
CA SER A 367 13.29 -9.37 6.97
C SER A 367 11.98 -8.69 7.38
N PHE A 368 11.50 -8.99 8.60
CA PHE A 368 10.40 -8.30 9.27
C PHE A 368 10.87 -7.78 10.63
N ASP A 369 10.54 -6.52 10.92
CA ASP A 369 10.64 -5.94 12.26
C ASP A 369 9.52 -6.51 13.14
N LEU A 370 9.89 -7.14 14.24
CA LEU A 370 8.97 -7.81 15.17
C LEU A 370 8.31 -6.84 16.16
N SER A 371 8.73 -5.57 16.24
CA SER A 371 8.20 -4.59 17.20
C SER A 371 6.70 -4.35 17.07
N ASN A 372 6.14 -4.56 15.88
CA ASN A 372 4.72 -4.36 15.57
C ASN A 372 3.99 -5.66 15.19
N VAL A 373 4.64 -6.82 15.38
CA VAL A 373 4.09 -8.12 15.00
C VAL A 373 3.33 -8.73 16.17
N LEU A 374 2.12 -9.25 15.90
CA LEU A 374 1.32 -9.98 16.87
C LEU A 374 1.92 -11.37 17.10
N ILE A 375 2.52 -11.56 18.27
CA ILE A 375 3.09 -12.84 18.70
C ILE A 375 2.20 -13.41 19.82
N ASP A 376 1.57 -14.57 19.59
CA ASP A 376 0.70 -15.22 20.58
C ASP A 376 1.45 -16.34 21.30
N ASN A 377 1.59 -16.24 22.62
CA ASN A 377 2.29 -17.24 23.45
C ASN A 377 3.69 -17.60 22.92
N ASN A 378 4.47 -16.59 22.49
CA ASN A 378 5.78 -16.74 21.82
C ASN A 378 5.73 -17.50 20.48
N VAL A 379 4.56 -17.66 19.88
CA VAL A 379 4.40 -18.28 18.56
C VAL A 379 4.06 -17.20 17.54
N LEU A 380 4.87 -17.16 16.48
CA LEU A 380 4.63 -16.36 15.30
C LEU A 380 4.05 -17.24 14.19
N ASP A 381 2.91 -16.80 13.65
CA ASP A 381 2.27 -17.40 12.49
C ASP A 381 2.74 -16.66 11.22
N ILE A 382 3.55 -17.32 10.39
CA ILE A 382 3.99 -16.78 9.10
C ILE A 382 3.05 -17.31 8.03
N LYS A 383 2.29 -16.42 7.39
CA LYS A 383 1.43 -16.75 6.26
C LYS A 383 2.23 -16.68 4.97
N ILE A 384 2.27 -17.79 4.24
CA ILE A 384 2.88 -17.85 2.91
C ILE A 384 1.75 -17.91 1.90
N GLU A 385 1.58 -16.85 1.12
CA GLU A 385 0.58 -16.78 0.05
C GLU A 385 1.26 -16.97 -1.30
N MET A 386 0.62 -17.73 -2.18
CA MET A 386 1.10 -18.01 -3.52
C MET A 386 0.05 -17.59 -4.53
N ASN A 387 0.43 -16.69 -5.42
CA ASN A 387 -0.43 -16.25 -6.50
C ASN A 387 0.16 -16.76 -7.81
N ASN A 388 -0.65 -17.50 -8.56
CA ASN A 388 -0.36 -17.81 -9.94
C ASN A 388 -1.12 -16.86 -10.83
N PHE A 389 -0.45 -16.40 -11.88
CA PHE A 389 -1.10 -15.71 -12.98
C PHE A 389 -1.78 -16.68 -13.94
N SER A 390 -1.42 -17.97 -13.90
CA SER A 390 -2.14 -19.02 -14.61
C SER A 390 -3.18 -19.70 -13.73
N ASP A 391 -4.34 -20.04 -14.31
CA ASP A 391 -5.39 -20.84 -13.65
C ASP A 391 -4.95 -22.30 -13.38
N ILE A 392 -3.68 -22.64 -13.64
CA ILE A 392 -3.14 -23.97 -13.44
C ILE A 392 -2.77 -24.13 -11.95
N PRO A 393 -3.36 -25.11 -11.24
CA PRO A 393 -2.97 -25.40 -9.87
C PRO A 393 -1.51 -25.84 -9.86
N ILE A 394 -0.65 -25.10 -9.15
CA ILE A 394 0.74 -25.50 -8.95
C ILE A 394 0.84 -26.29 -7.65
N ASN A 395 1.42 -27.48 -7.74
CA ASN A 395 1.89 -28.22 -6.58
C ASN A 395 3.26 -27.65 -6.17
N ALA A 396 3.25 -26.44 -5.62
CA ALA A 396 4.46 -25.82 -5.08
C ALA A 396 4.87 -26.58 -3.82
N VAL A 397 6.16 -26.88 -3.72
CA VAL A 397 6.72 -27.63 -2.60
C VAL A 397 7.87 -26.82 -2.02
N PHE A 398 7.76 -26.47 -0.73
CA PHE A 398 8.87 -25.90 0.02
C PHE A 398 9.86 -27.02 0.36
N GLU A 399 11.11 -26.90 -0.07
CA GLU A 399 12.16 -27.85 0.31
C GLU A 399 12.78 -27.47 1.65
N LYS A 400 12.99 -26.17 1.86
CA LYS A 400 13.62 -25.62 3.07
C LYS A 400 13.04 -24.26 3.38
N ILE A 401 12.83 -23.98 4.67
CA ILE A 401 12.59 -22.62 5.19
C ILE A 401 13.61 -22.38 6.29
N ASN A 402 14.47 -21.40 6.07
CA ASN A 402 15.44 -20.92 7.05
C ASN A 402 14.83 -19.71 7.74
N ILE A 403 14.73 -19.78 9.07
CA ILE A 403 14.23 -18.67 9.88
C ILE A 403 15.36 -18.24 10.81
N THR A 404 15.76 -16.98 10.70
CA THR A 404 16.84 -16.40 11.48
C THR A 404 16.30 -15.27 12.34
N PHE A 405 16.54 -15.33 13.64
CA PHE A 405 16.14 -14.26 14.56
C PHE A 405 17.35 -13.40 14.93
N TYR A 406 17.15 -12.08 14.94
CA TYR A 406 18.15 -11.11 15.36
C TYR A 406 17.75 -10.48 16.69
N ARG A 407 18.71 -10.45 17.62
CA ARG A 407 18.56 -9.86 18.95
C ARG A 407 19.68 -8.86 19.19
N PRO A 408 19.41 -7.64 19.69
CA PRO A 408 20.49 -6.75 20.08
C PRO A 408 21.33 -7.39 21.17
N PHE A 409 22.65 -7.33 21.01
CA PHE A 409 23.61 -7.94 21.90
C PHE A 409 23.43 -7.53 23.38
N PHE A 410 23.05 -6.28 23.64
CA PHE A 410 22.83 -5.77 25.00
C PHE A 410 21.70 -6.50 25.74
N ASN A 411 20.61 -6.85 25.04
CA ASN A 411 19.49 -7.59 25.63
C ASN A 411 19.86 -9.03 25.95
N TYR A 412 20.69 -9.65 25.10
CA TYR A 412 21.20 -11.00 25.32
C TYR A 412 22.08 -11.10 26.57
N VAL A 413 22.98 -10.13 26.76
CA VAL A 413 23.92 -10.11 27.89
C VAL A 413 23.18 -9.97 29.22
N ASN A 414 22.15 -9.12 29.31
CA ASN A 414 21.39 -8.95 30.56
C ASN A 414 20.69 -10.26 30.99
N ASN A 415 20.07 -10.98 30.04
CA ASN A 415 19.41 -12.26 30.31
C ASN A 415 20.38 -13.40 30.70
N LEU A 416 21.68 -13.27 30.43
CA LEU A 416 22.70 -14.23 30.87
C LEU A 416 23.19 -13.97 32.30
N PHE A 417 22.95 -12.75 32.83
CA PHE A 417 23.38 -12.35 34.15
C PHE A 417 22.29 -12.45 35.22
N ASP A 418 21.03 -12.50 34.79
CA ASP A 418 19.89 -12.94 35.60
C ASP A 418 19.79 -14.49 35.62
#